data_AF-A0A6C2U695-F1
#
_entry.id   AF-A0A6C2U695-F1
#
_cell.length_a   1.000
_cell.length_b   1.000
_cell.length_c   1.000
_cell.angle_alpha   90.00
_cell.angle_beta   90.00
_cell.angle_gamma   90.00
#
_symmetry.space_group_name_H-M   'P 1'
#
loop_
_entity.id
_entity.type
_entity.pdbx_description
1 polymer ?
#
loop_
_entity_poly.entity_id
_entity_poly.type
_entity_poly.pdbx_seq_one_letter_code
_entity_poly.pdbx_strand_id
1 'polypeptide(L)'
;MKKIQCALSIGLLAAGVAQAVLVDLALPAAGNHASGSGFSTAASFNGATFDIEYTLNAFATSNSPAPFIRSSGGTYFGVGSALDPNTGNQESIDGDDGEQLSIAGLSIVNFSANGSGLVQGDLSIAFQSLSIANGTAANDGITISFTGFGDATVDVTHPTTLDLTSLANFGSSSTALFLEPDGPQSNNRWSVSGISVSVIPEPATLGMVVASAAGMLVIRRRFLI
;
A
#
# COMPACT_ATOMS: atom_id res chain seq x y z
N MET A 1 -52.28 37.35 -22.33
CA MET A 1 -51.05 36.65 -22.79
C MET A 1 -50.25 36.22 -21.57
N LYS A 2 -50.30 34.93 -21.20
CA LYS A 2 -49.58 34.40 -20.03
C LYS A 2 -48.18 33.95 -20.47
N LYS A 3 -47.13 34.59 -19.94
CA LYS A 3 -45.73 34.19 -20.15
C LYS A 3 -45.42 33.05 -19.17
N ILE A 4 -45.17 31.85 -19.69
CA ILE A 4 -44.69 30.70 -18.92
C ILE A 4 -43.16 30.82 -18.87
N GLN A 5 -42.62 31.18 -17.71
CA GLN A 5 -41.18 31.10 -17.44
C GLN A 5 -40.86 29.68 -16.97
N CYS A 6 -40.28 28.86 -17.85
CA CYS A 6 -39.64 27.60 -17.44
C CYS A 6 -38.29 27.94 -16.81
N ALA A 7 -38.21 27.84 -15.48
CA ALA A 7 -36.94 27.84 -14.76
C ALA A 7 -36.23 26.49 -15.01
N LEU A 8 -35.10 26.53 -15.72
CA LEU A 8 -34.24 25.38 -15.91
C LEU A 8 -33.25 25.32 -14.74
N SER A 9 -33.56 24.51 -13.73
CA SER A 9 -32.66 24.21 -12.63
C SER A 9 -31.51 23.36 -13.16
N ILE A 10 -30.37 23.98 -13.49
CA ILE A 10 -29.12 23.26 -13.78
C ILE A 10 -28.64 22.72 -12.42
N GLY A 11 -28.98 21.46 -12.14
CA GLY A 11 -28.41 20.74 -11.02
C GLY A 11 -26.92 20.57 -11.26
N LEU A 12 -26.12 21.36 -10.56
CA LEU A 12 -24.67 21.18 -10.45
C LEU A 12 -24.45 19.84 -9.73
N LEU A 13 -24.19 18.77 -10.47
CA LEU A 13 -23.72 17.52 -9.89
C LEU A 13 -22.34 17.83 -9.31
N ALA A 14 -22.27 18.04 -8.00
CA ALA A 14 -21.02 18.06 -7.28
C ALA A 14 -20.38 16.69 -7.48
N ALA A 15 -19.35 16.63 -8.32
CA ALA A 15 -18.42 15.52 -8.32
C ALA A 15 -17.77 15.52 -6.94
N GLY A 16 -18.30 14.73 -6.01
CA GLY A 16 -17.66 14.49 -4.74
C GLY A 16 -16.26 13.95 -5.04
N VAL A 17 -15.23 14.59 -4.51
CA VAL A 17 -13.89 14.01 -4.53
C VAL A 17 -13.99 12.67 -3.82
N ALA A 18 -13.73 11.59 -4.55
CA ALA A 18 -13.76 10.27 -3.98
C ALA A 18 -12.64 10.20 -2.93
N GLN A 19 -13.00 10.06 -1.66
CA GLN A 19 -12.04 10.06 -0.57
C GLN A 19 -11.41 8.68 -0.45
N ALA A 20 -10.09 8.62 -0.54
CA ALA A 20 -9.33 7.41 -0.26
C ALA A 20 -9.53 6.97 1.20
N VAL A 21 -9.59 5.66 1.43
CA VAL A 21 -9.61 5.07 2.78
C VAL A 21 -8.27 4.43 3.06
N LEU A 22 -7.70 4.72 4.22
CA LEU A 22 -6.48 4.06 4.70
C LEU A 22 -6.85 2.73 5.37
N VAL A 23 -6.10 1.69 5.05
CA VAL A 23 -6.23 0.35 5.62
C VAL A 23 -4.86 -0.08 6.12
N ASP A 24 -4.76 -0.36 7.41
CA ASP A 24 -3.56 -0.97 7.99
C ASP A 24 -3.59 -2.47 7.75
N LEU A 25 -2.51 -2.99 7.15
CA LEU A 25 -2.39 -4.40 6.85
C LEU A 25 -2.11 -5.21 8.11
N ALA A 26 -2.77 -6.36 8.23
CA ALA A 26 -2.55 -7.32 9.30
C ALA A 26 -1.13 -7.90 9.21
N LEU A 27 -0.32 -7.66 10.24
CA LEU A 27 1.04 -8.19 10.31
C LEU A 27 1.06 -9.72 10.50
N PRO A 28 2.17 -10.39 10.15
CA PRO A 28 2.32 -11.82 10.40
C PRO A 28 2.09 -12.17 11.87
N ALA A 29 1.41 -13.29 12.14
CA ALA A 29 1.26 -13.82 13.49
C ALA A 29 2.62 -14.20 14.12
N ALA A 30 2.67 -14.39 15.44
CA ALA A 30 3.90 -14.77 16.14
C ALA A 30 4.57 -16.01 15.50
N GLY A 31 5.89 -15.97 15.32
CA GLY A 31 6.69 -17.12 14.90
C GLY A 31 7.48 -16.90 13.60
N ASN A 32 7.92 -18.00 13.00
CA ASN A 32 8.70 -18.03 11.76
C ASN A 32 7.77 -18.33 10.59
N HIS A 33 7.88 -17.52 9.53
CA HIS A 33 7.18 -17.70 8.26
C HIS A 33 8.22 -17.82 7.16
N ALA A 34 8.01 -18.76 6.24
CA ALA A 34 8.94 -18.92 5.11
C ALA A 34 8.94 -17.66 4.23
N SER A 35 10.08 -17.33 3.62
CA SER A 35 10.11 -16.37 2.51
C SER A 35 9.10 -16.79 1.43
N GLY A 36 8.27 -15.85 0.95
CA GLY A 36 7.15 -16.11 0.04
C GLY A 36 5.82 -16.41 0.73
N SER A 37 5.71 -16.21 2.04
CA SER A 37 4.44 -16.39 2.78
C SER A 37 3.46 -15.25 2.47
N GLY A 38 2.20 -15.62 2.20
CA GLY A 38 1.10 -14.69 1.92
C GLY A 38 0.32 -14.31 3.17
N PHE A 39 -0.15 -13.06 3.20
CA PHE A 39 -0.91 -12.47 4.29
C PHE A 39 -2.11 -11.73 3.73
N SER A 40 -3.17 -11.63 4.53
CA SER A 40 -4.47 -11.10 4.08
C SER A 40 -5.10 -10.22 5.16
N THR A 41 -5.70 -9.12 4.74
CA THR A 41 -6.39 -8.14 5.59
C THR A 41 -7.80 -7.91 5.08
N ALA A 42 -8.81 -8.23 5.89
CA ALA A 42 -10.20 -7.92 5.56
C ALA A 42 -10.43 -6.40 5.63
N ALA A 43 -11.09 -5.85 4.61
CA ALA A 43 -11.38 -4.43 4.49
C ALA A 43 -12.79 -4.18 3.93
N SER A 44 -13.26 -2.94 4.07
CA SER A 44 -14.52 -2.52 3.48
C SER A 44 -14.46 -1.07 3.04
N PHE A 45 -15.16 -0.77 1.94
CA PHE A 45 -15.28 0.57 1.40
C PHE A 45 -16.70 0.78 0.86
N ASN A 46 -17.39 1.80 1.36
CA ASN A 46 -18.74 2.18 0.92
C ASN A 46 -19.73 1.00 0.83
N GLY A 47 -19.66 0.07 1.79
CA GLY A 47 -20.50 -1.13 1.86
C GLY A 47 -19.94 -2.36 1.12
N ALA A 48 -19.04 -2.19 0.15
CA ALA A 48 -18.32 -3.31 -0.43
C ALA A 48 -17.33 -3.91 0.59
N THR A 49 -17.14 -5.23 0.55
CA THR A 49 -16.16 -5.95 1.36
C THR A 49 -15.17 -6.69 0.47
N PHE A 50 -13.93 -6.79 0.89
CA PHE A 50 -12.87 -7.47 0.16
C PHE A 50 -11.71 -7.76 1.11
N ASP A 51 -10.75 -8.56 0.64
CA ASP A 51 -9.48 -8.74 1.33
C ASP A 51 -8.36 -8.07 0.54
N ILE A 52 -7.36 -7.54 1.25
CA ILE A 52 -6.10 -7.07 0.68
C ILE A 52 -5.04 -8.13 0.97
N GLU A 53 -4.51 -8.74 -0.09
CA GLU A 53 -3.45 -9.74 0.00
C GLU A 53 -2.09 -9.16 -0.38
N TYR A 54 -1.05 -9.66 0.28
CA TYR A 54 0.34 -9.37 -0.01
C TYR A 54 1.24 -10.53 0.41
N THR A 55 2.46 -10.55 -0.11
CA THR A 55 3.48 -11.57 0.17
C THR A 55 4.71 -10.92 0.79
N LEU A 56 5.29 -11.54 1.80
CA LEU A 56 6.59 -11.13 2.35
C LEU A 56 7.69 -12.06 1.85
N ASN A 57 8.75 -11.50 1.28
CA ASN A 57 9.95 -12.25 0.93
C ASN A 57 11.15 -11.69 1.71
N ALA A 58 11.85 -12.60 2.38
CA ALA A 58 13.07 -12.35 3.11
C ALA A 58 14.30 -12.71 2.26
N PHE A 59 15.35 -11.91 2.37
CA PHE A 59 16.65 -12.10 1.73
C PHE A 59 17.75 -11.83 2.76
N ALA A 60 18.88 -12.51 2.63
CA ALA A 60 20.07 -12.32 3.45
C ALA A 60 21.31 -12.80 2.67
N THR A 61 22.50 -12.36 3.09
CA THR A 61 23.77 -12.80 2.48
C THR A 61 23.98 -14.29 2.66
N SER A 62 23.64 -14.84 3.84
CA SER A 62 23.62 -16.29 4.06
C SER A 62 22.25 -16.87 3.74
N ASN A 63 22.23 -17.89 2.89
CA ASN A 63 21.01 -18.58 2.45
C ASN A 63 20.90 -20.02 2.97
N SER A 64 21.72 -20.41 3.96
CA SER A 64 21.67 -21.75 4.55
C SER A 64 21.73 -21.70 6.09
N PRO A 65 20.59 -21.93 6.79
CA PRO A 65 19.23 -22.09 6.25
C PRO A 65 18.74 -20.86 5.48
N ALA A 66 17.70 -21.06 4.66
CA ALA A 66 17.08 -19.97 3.91
C ALA A 66 16.55 -18.87 4.86
N PRO A 67 16.65 -17.59 4.47
CA PRO A 67 16.10 -16.50 5.25
C PRO A 67 14.58 -16.64 5.39
N PHE A 68 14.06 -16.16 6.50
CA PHE A 68 12.66 -16.27 6.87
C PHE A 68 12.15 -14.97 7.48
N ILE A 69 10.83 -14.82 7.57
CA ILE A 69 10.19 -13.71 8.27
C ILE A 69 9.96 -14.14 9.71
N ARG A 70 10.42 -13.34 10.67
CA ARG A 70 10.18 -13.58 12.10
C ARG A 70 9.31 -12.47 12.65
N SER A 71 8.19 -12.84 13.27
CA SER A 71 7.25 -11.89 13.87
C SER A 71 7.16 -12.06 15.38
N SER A 72 7.22 -10.93 16.10
CA SER A 72 6.97 -10.83 17.53
C SER A 72 5.49 -10.56 17.80
N GLY A 73 4.64 -11.54 17.45
CA GLY A 73 3.22 -11.54 17.81
C GLY A 73 2.39 -10.42 17.23
N GLY A 74 2.66 -10.02 15.98
CA GLY A 74 1.89 -9.00 15.28
C GLY A 74 2.19 -7.57 15.73
N THR A 75 3.25 -7.35 16.52
CA THR A 75 3.72 -6.00 16.90
C THR A 75 4.72 -5.47 15.89
N TYR A 76 5.69 -6.30 15.51
CA TYR A 76 6.67 -6.02 14.49
C TYR A 76 7.24 -7.33 13.94
N PHE A 77 7.88 -7.24 12.79
CA PHE A 77 8.58 -8.34 12.16
C PHE A 77 9.85 -7.86 11.48
N GLY A 78 10.76 -8.80 11.25
CA GLY A 78 12.00 -8.59 10.53
C GLY A 78 12.36 -9.80 9.67
N VAL A 79 13.62 -9.86 9.28
CA VAL A 79 14.23 -10.96 8.56
C VAL A 79 15.07 -11.73 9.57
N GLY A 80 14.86 -13.05 9.63
CA GLY A 80 15.75 -13.93 10.36
C GLY A 80 16.64 -14.68 9.38
N SER A 81 17.93 -14.75 9.68
CA SER A 81 18.89 -15.48 8.88
C SER A 81 19.70 -16.49 9.69
N ALA A 82 20.55 -17.24 8.99
CA ALA A 82 21.49 -18.19 9.60
C ALA A 82 22.59 -17.51 10.43
N LEU A 83 22.83 -16.22 10.18
CA LEU A 83 23.90 -15.45 10.79
C LEU A 83 23.47 -14.83 12.12
N ASP A 84 22.16 -14.76 12.37
CA ASP A 84 21.61 -14.30 13.64
C ASP A 84 21.79 -15.31 14.78
N PRO A 85 22.62 -14.98 15.78
CA PRO A 85 22.87 -15.90 16.88
C PRO A 85 21.72 -15.97 17.90
N ASN A 86 20.81 -14.99 17.92
CA ASN A 86 19.75 -14.86 18.94
C ASN A 86 18.42 -14.39 18.33
N THR A 87 17.31 -14.78 18.97
CA THR A 87 15.95 -14.45 18.50
C THR A 87 15.67 -12.95 18.37
N GLY A 88 16.30 -12.11 19.20
CA GLY A 88 16.11 -10.65 19.14
C GLY A 88 16.71 -9.97 17.91
N ASN A 89 17.70 -10.59 17.25
CA ASN A 89 18.22 -10.10 15.97
C ASN A 89 17.37 -10.61 14.80
N GLN A 90 16.82 -11.83 14.92
CA GLN A 90 15.97 -12.40 13.88
C GLN A 90 14.68 -11.61 13.65
N GLU A 91 14.29 -10.73 14.59
CA GLU A 91 13.08 -9.92 14.52
C GLU A 91 13.34 -8.52 13.93
N SER A 92 14.55 -8.24 13.50
CA SER A 92 14.98 -7.02 12.80
C SER A 92 15.45 -7.30 11.38
N ILE A 93 15.83 -6.27 10.66
CA ILE A 93 16.45 -6.31 9.35
C ILE A 93 17.83 -5.70 9.54
N ASP A 94 18.86 -6.52 9.38
CA ASP A 94 20.22 -6.23 9.80
C ASP A 94 21.14 -5.91 8.62
N GLY A 95 21.88 -4.80 8.74
CA GLY A 95 22.80 -4.35 7.70
C GLY A 95 24.00 -5.27 7.50
N ASP A 96 24.59 -5.80 8.57
CA ASP A 96 25.82 -6.62 8.50
C ASP A 96 25.59 -8.03 7.95
N ASP A 97 24.36 -8.54 8.03
CA ASP A 97 23.94 -9.81 7.44
C ASP A 97 23.41 -9.66 6.01
N GLY A 98 23.35 -8.41 5.51
CA GLY A 98 22.83 -8.06 4.19
C GLY A 98 21.36 -8.46 4.05
N GLU A 99 20.59 -8.27 5.11
CA GLU A 99 19.19 -8.62 5.14
C GLU A 99 18.35 -7.63 4.35
N GLN A 100 17.36 -8.14 3.63
CA GLN A 100 16.47 -7.31 2.84
C GLN A 100 15.06 -7.89 2.90
N LEU A 101 14.07 -7.02 2.77
CA LEU A 101 12.66 -7.36 2.80
C LEU A 101 11.97 -6.84 1.56
N SER A 102 11.12 -7.67 0.95
CA SER A 102 10.12 -7.18 0.00
C SER A 102 8.71 -7.49 0.49
N ILE A 103 7.83 -6.52 0.31
CA ILE A 103 6.38 -6.64 0.44
C ILE A 103 5.84 -6.58 -0.99
N ALA A 104 5.32 -7.68 -1.51
CA ALA A 104 5.00 -7.81 -2.94
C ALA A 104 3.61 -8.39 -3.19
N GLY A 105 3.13 -8.27 -4.42
CA GLY A 105 1.87 -8.88 -4.84
C GLY A 105 0.64 -8.23 -4.20
N LEU A 106 0.74 -6.95 -3.81
CA LEU A 106 -0.36 -6.20 -3.23
C LEU A 106 -1.57 -6.24 -4.18
N SER A 107 -2.69 -6.81 -3.73
CA SER A 107 -3.90 -6.99 -4.55
C SER A 107 -5.20 -7.02 -3.74
N ILE A 108 -6.31 -6.65 -4.38
CA ILE A 108 -7.67 -6.86 -3.85
C ILE A 108 -8.16 -8.24 -4.29
N VAL A 109 -8.69 -9.03 -3.36
CA VAL A 109 -9.31 -10.34 -3.63
C VAL A 109 -10.64 -10.47 -2.87
N ASN A 110 -11.37 -11.56 -3.11
CA ASN A 110 -12.63 -11.89 -2.43
C ASN A 110 -13.66 -10.74 -2.40
N PHE A 111 -13.70 -9.94 -3.47
CA PHE A 111 -14.56 -8.76 -3.53
C PHE A 111 -16.04 -9.14 -3.57
N SER A 112 -16.82 -8.52 -2.69
CA SER A 112 -18.28 -8.53 -2.71
C SER A 112 -18.82 -7.11 -2.67
N ALA A 113 -19.64 -6.77 -3.66
CA ALA A 113 -20.24 -5.44 -3.74
C ALA A 113 -21.21 -5.15 -2.59
N ASN A 114 -21.89 -6.16 -2.04
CA ASN A 114 -22.92 -6.04 -0.99
C ASN A 114 -23.93 -4.89 -1.21
N GLY A 115 -24.32 -4.65 -2.47
CA GLY A 115 -25.26 -3.57 -2.81
C GLY A 115 -24.68 -2.15 -2.87
N SER A 116 -23.36 -1.99 -2.73
CA SER A 116 -22.66 -0.69 -2.89
C SER A 116 -22.74 -0.11 -4.30
N GLY A 117 -22.99 -0.95 -5.30
CA GLY A 117 -22.92 -0.58 -6.73
C GLY A 117 -21.49 -0.51 -7.27
N LEU A 118 -20.47 -0.83 -6.46
CA LEU A 118 -19.08 -0.92 -6.88
C LEU A 118 -18.77 -2.28 -7.50
N VAL A 119 -17.81 -2.31 -8.42
CA VAL A 119 -17.09 -3.51 -8.84
C VAL A 119 -15.63 -3.43 -8.39
N GLN A 120 -14.92 -4.56 -8.35
CA GLN A 120 -13.53 -4.59 -7.92
C GLN A 120 -12.63 -3.62 -8.72
N GLY A 121 -12.86 -3.49 -10.03
CA GLY A 121 -12.10 -2.59 -10.89
C GLY A 121 -12.36 -1.10 -10.64
N ASP A 122 -13.35 -0.74 -9.81
CA ASP A 122 -13.57 0.65 -9.38
C ASP A 122 -12.62 1.04 -8.24
N LEU A 123 -11.82 0.11 -7.71
CA LEU A 123 -10.91 0.35 -6.61
C LEU A 123 -9.46 0.11 -7.05
N SER A 124 -8.59 1.05 -6.71
CA SER A 124 -7.14 0.88 -6.77
C SER A 124 -6.55 0.85 -5.37
N ILE A 125 -5.37 0.25 -5.23
CA ILE A 125 -4.62 0.20 -3.97
C ILE A 125 -3.19 0.69 -4.18
N ALA A 126 -2.67 1.38 -3.18
CA ALA A 126 -1.31 1.90 -3.20
C ALA A 126 -0.74 1.92 -1.78
N PHE A 127 0.57 1.69 -1.63
CA PHE A 127 1.25 1.91 -0.36
C PHE A 127 1.16 3.36 0.08
N GLN A 128 0.96 3.59 1.37
CA GLN A 128 0.80 4.92 1.96
C GLN A 128 1.86 5.20 3.00
N SER A 129 2.00 4.30 3.97
CA SER A 129 2.99 4.48 5.02
C SER A 129 3.60 3.19 5.51
N LEU A 130 4.80 3.31 6.06
CA LEU A 130 5.52 2.24 6.73
C LEU A 130 5.88 2.72 8.15
N SER A 131 5.57 1.92 9.16
CA SER A 131 5.98 2.16 10.54
C SER A 131 7.16 1.27 10.91
N ILE A 132 8.12 1.85 11.60
CA ILE A 132 9.36 1.19 11.98
C ILE A 132 9.39 1.02 13.50
N ALA A 133 9.84 -0.16 13.95
CA ALA A 133 10.18 -0.45 15.34
C ALA A 133 11.67 -0.74 15.45
N ASN A 134 12.20 -0.71 16.68
CA ASN A 134 13.59 -1.05 17.01
C ASN A 134 14.69 -0.20 16.32
N GLY A 135 14.35 0.68 15.38
CA GLY A 135 15.24 1.64 14.75
C GLY A 135 15.53 2.85 15.66
N THR A 136 16.46 2.71 16.59
CA THR A 136 16.81 3.74 17.61
C THR A 136 18.27 4.17 17.60
N ALA A 137 19.13 3.47 16.86
CA ALA A 137 20.53 3.80 16.69
C ALA A 137 20.72 4.85 15.58
N ALA A 138 21.74 5.69 15.71
CA ALA A 138 22.08 6.74 14.74
C ALA A 138 22.56 6.23 13.36
N ASN A 139 22.56 4.91 13.13
CA ASN A 139 22.84 4.30 11.82
C ASN A 139 21.62 3.55 11.24
N ASP A 140 20.45 3.56 11.88
CA ASP A 140 19.25 2.88 11.36
C ASP A 140 18.62 3.67 10.20
N GLY A 141 19.23 3.56 9.03
CA GLY A 141 18.69 4.09 7.78
C GLY A 141 18.13 3.00 6.88
N ILE A 142 17.20 3.40 6.01
CA ILE A 142 16.47 2.50 5.13
C ILE A 142 16.59 2.99 3.70
N THR A 143 17.07 2.14 2.82
CA THR A 143 16.99 2.31 1.37
C THR A 143 15.70 1.67 0.86
N ILE A 144 14.94 2.43 0.06
CA ILE A 144 13.56 2.09 -0.31
C ILE A 144 13.39 2.14 -1.82
N SER A 145 12.74 1.13 -2.39
CA SER A 145 12.35 1.09 -3.80
C SER A 145 10.95 0.52 -4.01
N PHE A 146 10.32 0.91 -5.11
CA PHE A 146 9.05 0.35 -5.59
C PHE A 146 9.23 -0.57 -6.81
N THR A 147 10.46 -0.75 -7.30
CA THR A 147 10.75 -1.50 -8.53
C THR A 147 11.71 -2.68 -8.32
N GLY A 148 12.59 -2.61 -7.31
CA GLY A 148 13.54 -3.67 -6.98
C GLY A 148 14.68 -3.18 -6.10
N PHE A 149 15.41 -4.09 -5.45
CA PHE A 149 16.60 -3.73 -4.65
C PHE A 149 17.66 -3.05 -5.53
N GLY A 150 18.26 -1.96 -5.02
CA GLY A 150 19.24 -1.16 -5.76
C GLY A 150 18.72 -0.34 -6.95
N ASP A 151 17.44 -0.43 -7.29
CA ASP A 151 16.84 0.29 -8.43
C ASP A 151 15.96 1.46 -7.96
N ALA A 152 16.16 2.65 -8.53
CA ALA A 152 15.35 3.85 -8.26
C ALA A 152 15.09 4.09 -6.77
N THR A 153 16.15 4.10 -5.97
CA THR A 153 16.07 4.10 -4.51
C THR A 153 15.99 5.50 -3.90
N VAL A 154 15.50 5.56 -2.67
CA VAL A 154 15.61 6.72 -1.76
C VAL A 154 16.05 6.22 -0.40
N ASP A 155 17.02 6.91 0.20
CA ASP A 155 17.49 6.62 1.55
C ASP A 155 16.80 7.53 2.56
N VAL A 156 16.34 6.94 3.66
CA VAL A 156 15.68 7.64 4.76
C VAL A 156 16.38 7.30 6.06
N THR A 157 16.85 8.32 6.75
CA THR A 157 17.65 8.20 7.97
C THR A 157 16.72 8.24 9.20
N HIS A 158 16.74 7.18 10.03
CA HIS A 158 16.01 7.04 11.29
C HIS A 158 14.49 7.30 11.26
N PRO A 159 13.73 6.74 10.30
CA PRO A 159 12.29 6.93 10.30
C PRO A 159 11.63 6.13 11.43
N THR A 160 10.68 6.75 12.14
CA THR A 160 9.72 6.04 13.01
C THR A 160 8.44 5.70 12.26
N THR A 161 7.99 6.63 11.42
CA THR A 161 6.91 6.45 10.45
C THR A 161 7.31 7.17 9.18
N LEU A 162 7.14 6.48 8.06
CA LEU A 162 7.47 6.99 6.76
C LEU A 162 6.20 7.19 5.93
N ASP A 163 5.98 8.43 5.48
CA ASP A 163 5.01 8.72 4.42
C ASP A 163 5.63 8.38 3.07
N LEU A 164 5.21 7.23 2.52
CA LEU A 164 5.72 6.72 1.26
C LEU A 164 5.30 7.59 0.07
N THR A 165 4.19 8.32 0.18
CA THR A 165 3.68 9.18 -0.90
C THR A 165 4.50 10.45 -1.11
N SER A 166 5.26 10.84 -0.08
CA SER A 166 6.16 12.00 -0.13
C SER A 166 7.51 11.69 -0.77
N LEU A 167 7.83 10.41 -0.98
CA LEU A 167 9.12 9.99 -1.52
C LEU A 167 9.24 10.33 -3.00
N ALA A 168 10.43 10.78 -3.41
CA ALA A 168 10.69 11.18 -4.80
C ALA A 168 10.54 10.02 -5.80
N ASN A 169 10.71 8.78 -5.35
CA ASN A 169 10.57 7.56 -6.15
C ASN A 169 9.21 6.87 -5.96
N PHE A 170 8.22 7.52 -5.35
CA PHE A 170 6.93 6.91 -5.04
C PHE A 170 6.23 6.36 -6.30
N GLY A 171 5.92 5.07 -6.29
CA GLY A 171 5.17 4.39 -7.33
C GLY A 171 3.71 4.19 -6.93
N SER A 172 2.82 5.12 -7.30
CA SER A 172 1.39 5.07 -6.92
C SER A 172 0.61 3.88 -7.46
N SER A 173 1.14 3.17 -8.46
CA SER A 173 0.59 1.93 -9.01
C SER A 173 1.44 0.70 -8.69
N SER A 174 2.45 0.84 -7.85
CA SER A 174 3.32 -0.29 -7.51
C SER A 174 2.60 -1.26 -6.58
N THR A 175 2.76 -2.55 -6.88
CA THR A 175 2.30 -3.65 -6.03
C THR A 175 3.42 -4.24 -5.20
N ALA A 176 4.60 -3.62 -5.22
CA ALA A 176 5.77 -4.03 -4.46
C ALA A 176 6.49 -2.86 -3.78
N LEU A 177 7.03 -3.14 -2.60
CA LEU A 177 7.88 -2.27 -1.79
C LEU A 177 9.09 -3.08 -1.34
N PHE A 178 10.28 -2.58 -1.63
CA PHE A 178 11.57 -3.19 -1.34
C PHE A 178 12.28 -2.33 -0.31
N LEU A 179 12.77 -2.95 0.76
CA LEU A 179 13.39 -2.30 1.91
C LEU A 179 14.71 -3.00 2.21
N GLU A 180 15.76 -2.23 2.37
CA GLU A 180 17.08 -2.71 2.79
C GLU A 180 17.73 -1.70 3.74
N PRO A 181 18.59 -2.12 4.67
CA PRO A 181 19.44 -1.22 5.43
C PRO A 181 20.28 -0.36 4.48
N ASP A 182 20.40 0.95 4.74
CA ASP A 182 21.19 1.88 3.91
C ASP A 182 22.71 1.72 4.05
N GLY A 183 23.16 0.76 4.86
CA GLY A 183 24.56 0.43 5.03
C GLY A 183 24.79 -0.87 5.82
N PRO A 184 26.00 -1.43 5.76
CA PRO A 184 26.31 -2.76 6.27
C PRO A 184 26.69 -2.79 7.77
N GLN A 185 26.37 -1.74 8.53
CA GLN A 185 26.77 -1.65 9.93
C GLN A 185 25.91 -2.58 10.79
N SER A 186 26.53 -3.27 11.75
CA SER A 186 25.83 -4.18 12.68
C SER A 186 24.85 -3.49 13.64
N ASN A 187 24.85 -2.16 13.65
CA ASN A 187 23.92 -1.34 14.41
C ASN A 187 22.97 -0.55 13.49
N ASN A 188 22.89 -0.90 12.21
CA ASN A 188 21.80 -0.55 11.31
C ASN A 188 20.80 -1.70 11.38
N ARG A 189 19.85 -1.57 12.31
CA ARG A 189 18.97 -2.63 12.75
C ARG A 189 17.61 -2.07 13.08
N TRP A 190 16.59 -2.49 12.34
CA TRP A 190 15.24 -2.01 12.53
C TRP A 190 14.22 -3.06 12.11
N SER A 191 12.96 -2.91 12.52
CA SER A 191 11.88 -3.85 12.24
C SER A 191 10.70 -3.12 11.62
N VAL A 192 9.85 -3.81 10.86
CA VAL A 192 8.59 -3.25 10.37
C VAL A 192 7.49 -3.50 11.39
N SER A 193 6.80 -2.44 11.83
CA SER A 193 5.72 -2.48 12.83
C SER A 193 4.35 -2.06 12.30
N GLY A 194 4.27 -1.66 11.03
CA GLY A 194 3.01 -1.34 10.39
C GLY A 194 3.19 -1.06 8.91
N ILE A 195 2.19 -1.46 8.13
CA ILE A 195 2.11 -1.17 6.70
C ILE A 195 0.70 -0.63 6.46
N SER A 196 0.59 0.55 5.89
CA SER A 196 -0.71 1.14 5.53
C SER A 196 -0.81 1.32 4.03
N VAL A 197 -1.99 1.04 3.49
CA VAL A 197 -2.33 1.21 2.08
C VAL A 197 -3.57 2.07 1.95
N SER A 198 -3.67 2.82 0.85
CA SER A 198 -4.91 3.52 0.48
C SER A 198 -5.70 2.67 -0.48
N VAL A 199 -7.01 2.56 -0.23
CA VAL A 199 -8.00 2.13 -1.20
C VAL A 199 -8.62 3.38 -1.81
N ILE A 200 -8.37 3.58 -3.10
CA ILE A 200 -8.76 4.78 -3.84
C ILE A 200 -9.86 4.40 -4.83
N PRO A 201 -11.03 5.07 -4.79
CA PRO A 201 -12.04 4.85 -5.80
C PRO A 201 -11.56 5.46 -7.11
N GLU A 202 -11.43 4.64 -8.15
CA GLU A 202 -11.25 5.16 -9.49
C GLU A 202 -12.56 5.84 -9.94
N PRO A 203 -12.49 6.97 -10.65
CA PRO A 203 -13.68 7.55 -11.24
C PRO A 203 -14.32 6.52 -12.18
N ALA A 204 -15.43 5.92 -11.75
CA ALA A 204 -16.15 4.95 -12.58
C ALA A 204 -16.40 5.61 -13.95
N THR A 205 -15.83 5.02 -15.01
CA THR A 205 -15.85 5.60 -16.36
C THR A 205 -17.30 5.84 -16.84
N LEU A 206 -18.24 5.04 -16.31
CA LEU A 206 -19.69 5.18 -16.46
C LEU A 206 -20.24 6.53 -15.97
N GLY A 207 -19.74 7.08 -14.86
CA GLY A 207 -20.16 8.40 -14.37
C GLY A 207 -19.78 9.52 -15.33
N MET A 208 -18.60 9.44 -15.96
CA MET A 208 -18.17 10.41 -16.97
C MET A 208 -18.97 10.27 -18.28
N VAL A 209 -19.31 9.05 -18.69
CA VAL A 209 -20.12 8.80 -19.90
C VAL A 209 -21.55 9.34 -19.71
N VAL A 210 -22.14 9.19 -18.53
CA VAL A 210 -23.49 9.73 -18.26
C VAL A 210 -23.48 11.26 -18.20
N ALA A 211 -22.46 11.88 -17.58
CA ALA A 211 -22.32 13.34 -17.56
C ALA A 211 -22.11 13.93 -18.97
N SER A 212 -21.30 13.26 -19.82
CA SER A 212 -21.06 13.70 -21.20
C SER A 212 -22.25 13.44 -22.13
N ALA A 213 -23.00 12.35 -21.95
CA ALA A 213 -24.23 12.08 -22.70
C ALA A 213 -25.35 13.08 -22.35
N ALA A 214 -25.51 13.43 -21.07
CA ALA A 214 -26.43 14.49 -20.64
C ALA A 214 -26.03 15.86 -21.22
N GLY A 215 -24.73 16.17 -21.23
CA GLY A 215 -24.20 17.38 -21.88
C GLY A 215 -24.47 17.43 -23.39
N MET A 216 -24.28 16.32 -24.11
CA MET A 216 -24.55 16.25 -25.55
C MET A 216 -26.05 16.36 -25.89
N LEU A 217 -26.94 15.84 -25.05
CA LEU A 217 -28.39 15.94 -25.27
C LEU A 217 -28.89 17.40 -25.14
N VAL A 218 -28.26 18.19 -24.26
CA VAL A 218 -28.58 19.62 -24.08
C VAL A 218 -28.12 20.46 -25.27
N ILE A 219 -26.99 20.12 -25.90
CA ILE A 219 -26.48 20.83 -27.09
C ILE A 219 -27.40 20.63 -28.30
N ARG A 220 -27.93 19.41 -28.53
CA ARG A 220 -28.85 19.17 -29.65
C ARG A 220 -30.17 19.96 -29.57
N ARG A 221 -30.63 20.32 -28.37
CA ARG A 221 -31.85 21.15 -28.21
C ARG A 221 -31.62 22.65 -28.45
N ARG A 222 -30.37 23.14 -28.47
CA ARG A 222 -30.06 24.55 -28.77
C ARG A 222 -29.91 24.87 -30.26
N PHE A 223 -29.85 23.87 -31.14
CA PHE A 223 -29.69 24.06 -32.59
C PHE A 223 -30.97 23.77 -33.41
N LEU A 224 -32.12 23.57 -32.76
CA LEU A 224 -33.43 23.30 -33.40
C LEU A 224 -34.48 24.38 -33.10
N ILE A 225 -34.05 25.64 -32.91
CA ILE A 225 -34.94 26.81 -32.84
C ILE A 225 -34.46 27.83 -33.87
#